data_AF-A0A2L2XS57-F1
#
_entry.id   AF-A0A2L2XS57-F1
#
_cell.length_a   1.000
_cell.length_b   1.000
_cell.length_c   1.000
_cell.angle_alpha   90.00
_cell.angle_beta   90.00
_cell.angle_gamma   90.00
#
_symmetry.space_group_name_H-M   'P 1'
#
loop_
_entity.id
_entity.type
_entity.pdbx_description
1 polymer ?
#
loop_
_entity_poly.entity_id
_entity_poly.type
_entity_poly.pdbx_seq_one_letter_code
_entity_poly.pdbx_strand_id
1 'polypeptide(L)'
;MPPTVTGDRCSWLAQSSDVQTFGKQGQSGKAGKIGSQGKNSDSLTLFLDGSPLKLDISGQKGVNGENGGNGSDGNCSGQPSNVTRNLQAAGGGNGGNGGNGGDGGNGGALTLYATNLDFLRQVTVNAAGGAGGFGGQGGQGGKGCRCSRPFWTIQTCSGRPGDANYSCTTREFSCQDGLDGATGNSGRNGRGGRLGQLTLIQIDRPLTADQPSATVPLSELKERGYILSKNSWETRTGAVSLFAPGSLIDDQYRILVDRSERSFILIWNAPQEFNRFANQRFTLTLDAQKEMRVTVPSELWIEGTTQKRNNVTEFVVYNAVFERDVTQLEAKGITGNGTDLRLFLEDKASQSNLIGTKFKVRYRVTRWQADDLQTSPRTDFVTRYEGDMPANLVRQDGNQFILDIGQLPLPVESLRSGTGVEIELLATRSFAGYSKEQKIVIRDTIKGSNILRR
;
A
#
# COMPACT_ATOMS: atom_id res chain seq x y z
N MET A 1 13.44 48.50 66.39
CA MET A 1 13.86 47.27 67.09
C MET A 1 13.32 46.08 66.32
N PRO A 2 14.02 44.94 66.24
CA PRO A 2 15.37 44.66 65.74
C PRO A 2 15.27 43.56 64.61
N PRO A 3 16.27 42.70 64.32
CA PRO A 3 17.50 42.98 63.58
C PRO A 3 17.69 42.11 62.31
N THR A 4 18.70 42.47 61.52
CA THR A 4 19.43 41.65 60.55
C THR A 4 20.04 40.38 61.19
N VAL A 5 19.96 39.24 60.50
CA VAL A 5 20.87 38.09 60.70
C VAL A 5 21.32 37.54 59.34
N THR A 6 22.63 37.59 59.17
CA THR A 6 23.48 37.00 58.12
C THR A 6 23.83 35.55 58.42
N GLY A 7 24.10 34.75 57.38
CA GLY A 7 24.70 33.40 57.45
C GLY A 7 23.64 32.30 57.52
N ASP A 8 23.66 31.22 56.74
CA ASP A 8 24.82 30.37 56.49
C ASP A 8 24.92 29.87 55.04
N ARG A 9 26.08 30.13 54.44
CA ARG A 9 26.60 29.32 53.35
C ARG A 9 26.97 27.96 53.93
N CYS A 10 26.13 26.95 53.68
CA CYS A 10 26.51 25.55 53.86
C CYS A 10 27.53 25.19 52.78
N SER A 11 28.79 25.56 53.01
CA SER A 11 29.94 25.12 52.23
C SER A 11 30.22 23.66 52.57
N TRP A 12 29.55 22.75 51.86
CA TRP A 12 30.05 21.39 51.68
C TRP A 12 31.32 21.47 50.83
N LEU A 13 32.44 21.71 51.51
CA LEU A 13 33.76 21.36 51.02
C LEU A 13 33.79 19.84 50.90
N ALA A 14 33.34 19.33 49.76
CA ALA A 14 33.81 18.04 49.27
C ALA A 14 35.32 18.20 49.02
N GLN A 15 36.13 17.99 50.05
CA GLN A 15 37.52 17.61 49.86
C GLN A 15 37.47 16.28 49.12
N SER A 16 37.58 16.32 47.78
CA SER A 16 37.92 15.13 47.02
C SER A 16 39.21 14.61 47.65
N SER A 17 39.14 13.50 48.37
CA SER A 17 40.35 12.81 48.79
C SER A 17 41.06 12.46 47.49
N ASP A 18 42.18 13.13 47.19
CA ASP A 18 42.95 12.87 45.98
C ASP A 18 43.32 11.38 45.97
N VAL A 19 42.68 10.62 45.08
CA VAL A 19 43.03 9.23 44.82
C VAL A 19 43.99 9.24 43.64
N GLN A 20 45.24 8.84 43.88
CA GLN A 20 46.23 8.73 42.82
C GLN A 20 46.39 7.28 42.39
N THR A 21 46.24 7.03 41.10
CA THR A 21 46.54 5.70 40.54
C THR A 21 48.04 5.49 40.45
N PHE A 22 48.53 4.32 40.86
CA PHE A 22 49.91 3.89 40.63
C PHE A 22 49.96 2.61 39.78
N GLY A 23 51.09 2.39 39.10
CA GLY A 23 51.20 1.40 38.04
C GLY A 23 50.62 1.88 36.71
N LYS A 24 50.61 1.00 35.71
CA LYS A 24 50.00 1.24 34.40
C LYS A 24 48.89 0.22 34.17
N GLN A 25 47.74 0.72 33.74
CA GLN A 25 46.58 -0.10 33.41
C GLN A 25 46.95 -1.15 32.35
N GLY A 26 46.41 -2.36 32.51
CA GLY A 26 46.51 -3.39 31.50
C GLY A 26 45.80 -2.96 30.22
N GLN A 27 46.30 -3.42 29.07
CA GLN A 27 45.69 -3.16 27.77
C GLN A 27 44.57 -4.15 27.51
N SER A 28 43.42 -3.66 27.09
CA SER A 28 42.32 -4.53 26.70
C SER A 28 42.65 -5.30 25.42
N GLY A 29 42.24 -6.57 25.39
CA GLY A 29 42.34 -7.42 24.23
C GLY A 29 41.46 -6.95 23.08
N LYS A 30 41.91 -7.18 21.85
CA LYS A 30 41.15 -6.81 20.65
C LYS A 30 39.96 -7.75 20.48
N ALA A 31 38.82 -7.21 20.04
CA ALA A 31 37.71 -8.05 19.64
C ALA A 31 38.08 -8.88 18.40
N GLY A 32 37.62 -10.12 18.37
CA GLY A 32 37.72 -10.99 17.20
C GLY A 32 36.83 -10.49 16.07
N LYS A 33 37.30 -10.64 14.83
CA LYS A 33 36.52 -10.26 13.65
C LYS A 33 35.34 -11.21 13.45
N ILE A 34 34.23 -10.64 13.00
CA ILE A 34 33.05 -11.39 12.58
C ILE A 34 33.37 -12.13 11.28
N GLY A 35 32.99 -13.41 11.21
CA GLY A 35 33.11 -14.23 10.01
C GLY A 35 32.18 -13.75 8.90
N SER A 36 32.65 -13.79 7.66
CA SER A 36 31.86 -13.40 6.49
C SER A 36 30.73 -14.40 6.21
N GLN A 37 29.63 -13.87 5.69
CA GLN A 37 28.47 -14.66 5.28
C GLN A 37 28.82 -15.55 4.06
N GLY A 38 28.22 -16.74 4.02
CA GLY A 38 28.25 -17.59 2.84
C GLY A 38 27.40 -16.98 1.71
N LYS A 39 27.89 -17.07 0.48
CA LYS A 39 27.15 -16.59 -0.70
C LYS A 39 25.99 -17.53 -1.04
N ASN A 40 24.83 -16.96 -1.34
CA ASN A 40 23.70 -17.70 -1.92
C ASN A 40 24.05 -18.20 -3.32
N SER A 41 23.54 -19.37 -3.69
CA SER A 41 23.65 -19.85 -5.07
C SER A 41 22.62 -19.17 -5.98
N ASP A 42 22.94 -19.12 -7.27
CA ASP A 42 22.03 -18.57 -8.28
C ASP A 42 20.89 -19.57 -8.56
N SER A 43 19.72 -19.04 -8.92
CA SER A 43 18.56 -19.87 -9.27
C SER A 43 18.59 -20.23 -10.75
N LEU A 44 18.13 -21.43 -11.09
CA LEU A 44 18.13 -21.95 -12.46
C LEU A 44 16.71 -22.14 -13.00
N THR A 45 16.55 -21.92 -14.31
CA THR A 45 15.34 -22.24 -15.06
C THR A 45 15.70 -23.09 -16.26
N LEU A 46 15.09 -24.27 -16.39
CA LEU A 46 15.49 -25.27 -17.38
C LEU A 46 14.27 -25.95 -18.00
N PHE A 47 14.41 -26.36 -19.26
CA PHE A 47 13.48 -27.26 -19.95
C PHE A 47 14.08 -28.66 -19.94
N LEU A 48 13.32 -29.63 -19.43
CA LEU A 48 13.75 -31.02 -19.41
C LEU A 48 13.31 -31.71 -20.70
N ASP A 49 14.27 -32.36 -21.36
CA ASP A 49 14.08 -33.16 -22.57
C ASP A 49 14.22 -34.68 -22.29
N GLY A 50 14.45 -35.05 -21.03
CA GLY A 50 14.69 -36.42 -20.59
C GLY A 50 16.16 -36.84 -20.56
N SER A 51 17.09 -35.96 -20.92
CA SER A 51 18.53 -36.23 -20.79
C SER A 51 18.99 -36.18 -19.31
N PRO A 52 19.98 -37.00 -18.92
CA PRO A 52 20.56 -36.95 -17.58
C PRO A 52 21.22 -35.62 -17.27
N LEU A 53 20.93 -35.05 -16.10
CA LEU A 53 21.46 -33.75 -15.69
C LEU A 53 21.96 -33.79 -14.25
N LYS A 54 23.12 -33.18 -14.00
CA LYS A 54 23.67 -32.99 -12.65
C LYS A 54 23.80 -31.50 -12.36
N LEU A 55 23.07 -31.03 -11.34
CA LEU A 55 23.02 -29.64 -10.94
C LEU A 55 23.63 -29.49 -9.54
N ASP A 56 24.59 -28.58 -9.40
CA ASP A 56 25.05 -28.11 -8.09
C ASP A 56 24.77 -26.61 -7.98
N ILE A 57 23.74 -26.32 -7.20
CA ILE A 57 23.29 -24.96 -6.85
C ILE A 57 23.32 -24.82 -5.32
N SER A 58 24.30 -25.44 -4.67
CA SER A 58 24.46 -25.35 -3.22
C SER A 58 24.94 -23.97 -2.78
N GLY A 59 24.50 -23.54 -1.59
CA GLY A 59 24.95 -22.32 -0.96
C GLY A 59 26.33 -22.48 -0.32
N GLN A 60 27.11 -21.41 -0.28
CA GLN A 60 28.47 -21.46 0.27
C GLN A 60 28.46 -21.44 1.80
N LYS A 61 29.50 -22.04 2.41
CA LYS A 61 29.70 -22.05 3.85
C LYS A 61 30.02 -20.64 4.39
N GLY A 62 29.48 -20.30 5.56
CA GLY A 62 29.86 -19.11 6.33
C GLY A 62 31.23 -19.27 7.00
N VAL A 63 31.99 -18.18 7.07
CA VAL A 63 33.33 -18.17 7.66
C VAL A 63 33.24 -18.10 9.18
N ASN A 64 34.17 -18.74 9.88
CA ASN A 64 34.22 -18.68 11.35
C ASN A 64 34.56 -17.26 11.83
N GLY A 65 34.04 -16.89 12.99
CA GLY A 65 34.49 -15.70 13.71
C GLY A 65 35.87 -15.93 14.33
N GLU A 66 36.68 -14.89 14.39
CA GLU A 66 37.99 -14.95 15.07
C GLU A 66 37.82 -14.85 16.59
N ASN A 67 38.77 -15.40 17.33
CA ASN A 67 38.78 -15.27 18.79
C ASN A 67 39.10 -13.84 19.22
N GLY A 68 38.58 -13.43 20.37
CA GLY A 68 39.01 -12.24 21.05
C GLY A 68 40.41 -12.40 21.63
N GLY A 69 41.22 -11.34 21.59
CA GLY A 69 42.52 -11.29 22.24
C GLY A 69 42.37 -11.21 23.75
N ASN A 70 43.37 -11.71 24.48
CA ASN A 70 43.41 -11.55 25.94
C ASN A 70 43.74 -10.10 26.32
N GLY A 71 43.19 -9.63 27.43
CA GLY A 71 43.66 -8.43 28.10
C GLY A 71 44.99 -8.70 28.79
N SER A 72 45.86 -7.69 28.85
CA SER A 72 47.11 -7.80 29.59
C SER A 72 46.89 -7.50 31.07
N ASP A 73 47.73 -8.08 31.93
CA ASP A 73 47.77 -7.70 33.35
C ASP A 73 48.14 -6.21 33.50
N GLY A 74 47.71 -5.63 34.63
CA GLY A 74 48.18 -4.32 35.06
C GLY A 74 49.67 -4.37 35.39
N ASN A 75 50.44 -3.37 34.97
CA ASN A 75 51.82 -3.24 35.41
C ASN A 75 51.86 -2.51 36.74
N CYS A 76 51.99 -3.26 37.83
CA CYS A 76 51.73 -2.76 39.18
C CYS A 76 52.72 -1.70 39.64
N SER A 77 53.95 -1.70 39.12
CA SER A 77 55.07 -0.97 39.73
C SER A 77 55.15 -1.21 41.26
N GLY A 78 56.05 -0.52 41.97
CA GLY A 78 56.03 -0.52 43.43
C GLY A 78 54.98 0.46 43.96
N GLN A 79 54.21 0.07 44.98
CA GLN A 79 53.33 1.00 45.68
C GLN A 79 54.17 2.14 46.32
N PRO A 80 53.90 3.42 46.02
CA PRO A 80 54.60 4.54 46.64
C PRO A 80 54.39 4.57 48.16
N SER A 81 55.46 4.76 48.92
CA SER A 81 55.42 4.84 50.39
C SER A 81 55.23 6.27 50.88
N ASN A 82 54.56 6.44 52.03
CA ASN A 82 54.46 7.70 52.79
C ASN A 82 53.86 8.89 51.99
N VAL A 83 52.88 8.64 51.14
CA VAL A 83 52.18 9.69 50.39
C VAL A 83 50.96 10.20 51.15
N THR A 84 50.70 11.51 51.09
CA THR A 84 49.61 12.19 51.81
C THR A 84 48.29 12.17 51.04
N ARG A 85 47.96 11.04 50.40
CA ARG A 85 46.80 10.90 49.52
C ARG A 85 46.38 9.43 49.39
N ASN A 86 45.14 9.16 49.02
CA ASN A 86 44.67 7.79 48.78
C ASN A 86 45.29 7.23 47.49
N LEU A 87 45.45 5.91 47.41
CA LEU A 87 46.01 5.23 46.25
C LEU A 87 45.01 4.26 45.63
N GLN A 88 45.13 4.09 44.31
CA GLN A 88 44.43 3.05 43.55
C GLN A 88 45.47 2.28 42.75
N ALA A 89 45.55 0.97 42.91
CA ALA A 89 46.44 0.15 42.09
C ALA A 89 45.86 0.01 40.66
N ALA A 90 46.75 -0.11 39.67
CA ALA A 90 46.35 -0.32 38.28
C ALA A 90 45.55 -1.62 38.10
N GLY A 91 44.46 -1.58 37.34
CA GLY A 91 43.68 -2.74 36.96
C GLY A 91 44.26 -3.49 35.76
N GLY A 92 43.74 -4.69 35.54
CA GLY A 92 44.00 -5.48 34.34
C GLY A 92 43.15 -5.03 33.17
N GLY A 93 43.62 -5.31 31.96
CA GLY A 93 42.87 -5.04 30.73
C GLY A 93 41.75 -6.06 30.53
N ASN A 94 40.63 -5.64 29.96
CA ASN A 94 39.53 -6.56 29.64
C ASN A 94 39.91 -7.48 28.47
N GLY A 95 39.44 -8.71 28.49
CA GLY A 95 39.51 -9.60 27.33
C GLY A 95 38.60 -9.10 26.19
N GLY A 96 39.06 -9.28 24.95
CA GLY A 96 38.26 -8.97 23.78
C GLY A 96 37.14 -9.98 23.56
N ASN A 97 36.00 -9.56 23.04
CA ASN A 97 34.93 -10.48 22.66
C ASN A 97 35.33 -11.30 21.43
N GLY A 98 34.87 -12.55 21.35
CA GLY A 98 34.98 -13.35 20.14
C GLY A 98 34.04 -12.86 19.05
N GLY A 99 34.47 -12.94 17.79
CA GLY A 99 33.64 -12.60 16.65
C GLY A 99 32.56 -13.66 16.39
N ASN A 100 31.39 -13.25 15.92
CA ASN A 100 30.35 -14.20 15.51
C ASN A 100 30.78 -14.94 14.23
N GLY A 101 30.36 -16.19 14.07
CA GLY A 101 30.46 -16.90 12.80
C GLY A 101 29.46 -16.35 11.78
N GLY A 102 29.83 -16.35 10.50
CA GLY A 102 28.93 -16.00 9.41
C GLY A 102 27.90 -17.11 9.16
N ASP A 103 26.70 -16.74 8.77
CA ASP A 103 25.68 -17.70 8.33
C ASP A 103 26.08 -18.34 6.99
N GLY A 104 25.58 -19.55 6.73
CA GLY A 104 25.73 -20.20 5.43
C GLY A 104 24.75 -19.62 4.40
N GLY A 105 25.17 -19.58 3.14
CA GLY A 105 24.35 -19.13 2.03
C GLY A 105 23.24 -20.14 1.70
N ASN A 106 22.13 -19.66 1.16
CA ASN A 106 21.03 -20.53 0.72
C ASN A 106 21.37 -21.25 -0.59
N GLY A 107 20.83 -22.45 -0.76
CA GLY A 107 20.80 -23.14 -2.06
C GLY A 107 19.92 -22.40 -3.06
N GLY A 108 20.24 -22.51 -4.35
CA GLY A 108 19.52 -21.88 -5.44
C GLY A 108 18.15 -22.52 -5.67
N ALA A 109 17.15 -21.71 -6.05
CA ALA A 109 15.85 -22.24 -6.45
C ALA A 109 15.93 -22.83 -7.86
N LEU A 110 15.06 -23.81 -8.14
CA LEU A 110 15.02 -24.51 -9.42
C LEU A 110 13.63 -24.40 -10.02
N THR A 111 13.53 -23.85 -11.23
CA THR A 111 12.29 -23.84 -12.03
C THR A 111 12.44 -24.80 -13.20
N LEU A 112 11.62 -25.85 -13.25
CA LEU A 112 11.68 -26.87 -14.30
C LEU A 112 10.43 -26.86 -15.15
N TYR A 113 10.63 -26.83 -16.46
CA TYR A 113 9.61 -27.08 -17.46
C TYR A 113 9.73 -28.54 -17.92
N ALA A 114 8.67 -29.33 -17.76
CA ALA A 114 8.71 -30.75 -18.09
C ALA A 114 7.35 -31.25 -18.59
N THR A 115 7.28 -31.72 -19.84
CA THR A 115 6.06 -32.34 -20.41
C THR A 115 5.81 -33.75 -19.87
N ASN A 116 6.86 -34.42 -19.40
CA ASN A 116 6.78 -35.70 -18.70
C ASN A 116 7.53 -35.61 -17.37
N LEU A 117 6.85 -35.91 -16.26
CA LEU A 117 7.44 -35.87 -14.93
C LEU A 117 8.53 -36.92 -14.71
N ASP A 118 8.53 -38.02 -15.45
CA ASP A 118 9.57 -39.04 -15.35
C ASP A 118 10.95 -38.51 -15.76
N PHE A 119 11.02 -37.39 -16.49
CA PHE A 119 12.28 -36.73 -16.82
C PHE A 119 13.01 -36.21 -15.57
N LEU A 120 12.28 -35.87 -14.49
CA LEU A 120 12.92 -35.43 -13.25
C LEU A 120 13.76 -36.56 -12.62
N ARG A 121 13.42 -37.84 -12.85
CA ARG A 121 14.19 -38.99 -12.37
C ARG A 121 15.60 -39.07 -12.95
N GLN A 122 15.84 -38.38 -14.07
CA GLN A 122 17.16 -38.28 -14.72
C GLN A 122 17.99 -37.10 -14.18
N VAL A 123 17.41 -36.26 -13.33
CA VAL A 123 18.05 -35.05 -12.77
C VAL A 123 18.54 -35.34 -11.36
N THR A 124 19.84 -35.18 -11.12
CA THR A 124 20.44 -35.14 -9.78
C THR A 124 20.69 -33.69 -9.39
N VAL A 125 20.11 -33.22 -8.28
CA VAL A 125 20.25 -31.82 -7.83
C VAL A 125 20.86 -31.74 -6.44
N ASN A 126 21.86 -30.89 -6.26
CA ASN A 126 22.36 -30.45 -4.97
C ASN A 126 22.03 -28.96 -4.78
N ALA A 127 20.93 -28.67 -4.09
CA ALA A 127 20.49 -27.35 -3.68
C ALA A 127 20.58 -27.17 -2.16
N ALA A 128 21.57 -27.82 -1.53
CA ALA A 128 21.83 -27.70 -0.10
C ALA A 128 22.14 -26.25 0.30
N GLY A 129 21.69 -25.86 1.49
CA GLY A 129 22.20 -24.66 2.14
C GLY A 129 23.63 -24.86 2.63
N GLY A 130 24.43 -23.80 2.63
CA GLY A 130 25.77 -23.80 3.19
C GLY A 130 25.74 -23.94 4.71
N ALA A 131 26.79 -24.52 5.30
CA ALA A 131 26.92 -24.57 6.75
C ALA A 131 27.22 -23.18 7.33
N GLY A 132 26.76 -22.91 8.55
CA GLY A 132 27.19 -21.73 9.32
C GLY A 132 28.64 -21.87 9.81
N GLY A 133 29.30 -20.73 10.00
CA GLY A 133 30.61 -20.64 10.64
C GLY A 133 30.50 -20.72 12.16
N PHE A 134 31.55 -21.18 12.83
CA PHE A 134 31.61 -21.18 14.29
C PHE A 134 31.91 -19.78 14.84
N GLY A 135 31.37 -19.45 16.01
CA GLY A 135 31.74 -18.25 16.75
C GLY A 135 33.13 -18.38 17.37
N GLY A 136 33.88 -17.27 17.41
CA GLY A 136 35.15 -17.19 18.10
C GLY A 136 34.98 -17.15 19.62
N GLN A 137 35.97 -17.61 20.36
CA GLN A 137 35.98 -17.56 21.82
C GLN A 137 36.32 -16.16 22.31
N GLY A 138 35.75 -15.76 23.45
CA GLY A 138 36.16 -14.54 24.15
C GLY A 138 37.55 -14.68 24.78
N GLY A 139 38.33 -13.61 24.75
CA GLY A 139 39.64 -13.53 25.39
C GLY A 139 39.52 -13.37 26.90
N GLN A 140 40.52 -13.83 27.65
CA GLN A 140 40.56 -13.69 29.11
C GLN A 140 40.92 -12.26 29.50
N GLY A 141 40.37 -11.77 30.62
CA GLY A 141 40.80 -10.52 31.23
C GLY A 141 42.14 -10.67 31.96
N GLY A 142 42.94 -9.61 31.94
CA GLY A 142 44.20 -9.54 32.68
C GLY A 142 43.96 -9.27 34.17
N LYS A 143 44.93 -9.61 35.00
CA LYS A 143 44.86 -9.40 36.45
C LYS A 143 45.17 -7.96 36.84
N GLY A 144 44.44 -7.47 37.84
CA GLY A 144 44.70 -6.20 38.49
C GLY A 144 45.82 -6.30 39.53
N CYS A 145 46.35 -5.14 39.90
CA CYS A 145 47.44 -5.01 40.84
C CYS A 145 46.96 -4.94 42.28
N ARG A 146 47.71 -5.57 43.19
CA ARG A 146 47.37 -5.59 44.61
C ARG A 146 48.16 -4.56 45.40
N CYS A 147 47.50 -3.92 46.35
CA CYS A 147 48.11 -3.03 47.33
C CYS A 147 48.91 -3.85 48.33
N SER A 148 50.21 -3.57 48.41
CA SER A 148 51.09 -4.16 49.43
C SER A 148 50.76 -3.67 50.85
N ARG A 149 50.23 -2.45 50.98
CA ARG A 149 49.83 -1.82 52.24
C ARG A 149 48.48 -1.12 52.07
N PRO A 150 47.38 -1.68 52.59
CA PRO A 150 46.03 -1.18 52.32
C PRO A 150 45.68 0.11 53.08
N PHE A 151 46.34 0.40 54.21
CA PHE A 151 46.11 1.61 55.01
C PHE A 151 47.41 2.13 55.61
N TRP A 152 47.53 3.45 55.78
CA TRP A 152 48.61 4.10 56.54
C TRP A 152 48.16 5.47 57.06
N THR A 153 48.87 5.98 58.07
CA THR A 153 48.61 7.31 58.65
C THR A 153 49.83 8.22 58.48
N ILE A 154 49.58 9.51 58.26
CA ILE A 154 50.63 10.55 58.26
C ILE A 154 50.23 11.62 59.26
N GLN A 155 51.17 11.91 60.17
CA GLN A 155 51.04 12.97 61.17
C GLN A 155 51.76 14.21 60.66
N THR A 156 51.01 15.31 60.52
CA THR A 156 51.55 16.62 60.13
C THR A 156 51.40 17.57 61.30
N CYS A 157 52.51 18.19 61.72
CA CYS A 157 52.53 19.13 62.83
C CYS A 157 52.83 20.55 62.33
N SER A 158 52.07 21.54 62.81
CA SER A 158 52.37 22.97 62.64
C SER A 158 53.02 23.52 63.91
N GLY A 159 53.98 24.45 63.79
CA GLY A 159 54.73 25.00 64.93
C GLY A 159 55.92 24.12 65.37
N ARG A 160 56.75 24.59 66.30
CA ARG A 160 57.81 23.74 66.90
C ARG A 160 57.29 23.09 68.17
N PRO A 161 57.73 21.86 68.49
CA PRO A 161 57.39 21.22 69.76
C PRO A 161 57.72 22.14 70.94
N GLY A 162 56.70 22.57 71.69
CA GLY A 162 56.82 23.52 72.81
C GLY A 162 56.18 24.90 72.58
N ASP A 163 55.81 25.25 71.34
CA ASP A 163 55.11 26.51 71.04
C ASP A 163 53.60 26.41 71.32
N ALA A 164 52.96 27.53 71.71
CA ALA A 164 51.51 27.59 71.98
C ALA A 164 50.63 27.31 70.74
N ASN A 165 51.20 27.37 69.54
CA ASN A 165 50.55 27.02 68.27
C ASN A 165 50.98 25.64 67.73
N TYR A 166 51.70 24.84 68.54
CA TYR A 166 52.06 23.47 68.16
C TYR A 166 50.82 22.58 68.12
N SER A 167 50.48 22.08 66.94
CA SER A 167 49.35 21.17 66.76
C SER A 167 49.70 20.12 65.72
N CYS A 168 49.46 18.85 66.07
CA CYS A 168 49.61 17.73 65.15
C CYS A 168 48.24 17.20 64.76
N THR A 169 48.08 16.94 63.47
CA THR A 169 46.91 16.24 62.94
C THR A 169 47.36 14.96 62.27
N THR A 170 46.71 13.86 62.59
CA THR A 170 46.94 12.56 61.94
C THR A 170 45.84 12.33 60.93
N ARG A 171 46.22 12.05 59.68
CA ARG A 171 45.29 11.69 58.62
C ARG A 171 45.55 10.26 58.17
N GLU A 172 44.49 9.49 58.02
CA GLU A 172 44.52 8.13 57.47
C GLU A 172 44.32 8.17 55.95
N PHE A 173 45.05 7.32 55.26
CA PHE A 173 44.98 7.11 53.82
C PHE A 173 44.86 5.62 53.52
N SER A 174 44.22 5.28 52.42
CA SER A 174 43.95 3.91 51.99
C SER A 174 44.45 3.65 50.57
N CYS A 175 44.68 2.37 50.27
CA CYS A 175 45.00 1.85 48.95
C CYS A 175 43.95 0.81 48.56
N GLN A 176 43.34 0.99 47.39
CA GLN A 176 42.41 0.03 46.79
C GLN A 176 43.11 -0.78 45.69
N ASP A 177 42.88 -2.09 45.69
CA ASP A 177 43.38 -2.99 44.65
C ASP A 177 42.81 -2.61 43.27
N GLY A 178 43.61 -2.83 42.24
CA GLY A 178 43.17 -2.74 40.86
C GLY A 178 42.24 -3.90 40.54
N LEU A 179 41.17 -3.62 39.81
CA LEU A 179 40.23 -4.64 39.38
C LEU A 179 40.86 -5.55 38.32
N ASP A 180 40.54 -6.84 38.38
CA ASP A 180 40.78 -7.76 37.28
C ASP A 180 39.92 -7.36 36.07
N GLY A 181 40.47 -7.52 34.88
CA GLY A 181 39.74 -7.33 33.64
C GLY A 181 38.65 -8.40 33.49
N ALA A 182 37.54 -8.01 32.87
CA ALA A 182 36.48 -8.94 32.53
C ALA A 182 36.91 -9.88 31.39
N THR A 183 36.46 -11.13 31.43
CA THR A 183 36.59 -12.06 30.30
C THR A 183 35.60 -11.65 29.20
N GLY A 184 36.07 -11.65 27.95
CA GLY A 184 35.24 -11.35 26.80
C GLY A 184 34.19 -12.44 26.56
N ASN A 185 33.10 -12.06 25.92
CA ASN A 185 32.04 -12.99 25.54
C ASN A 185 32.42 -13.77 24.27
N SER A 186 32.07 -15.06 24.20
CA SER A 186 32.18 -15.83 22.97
C SER A 186 31.16 -15.39 21.93
N GLY A 187 31.57 -15.41 20.67
CA GLY A 187 30.72 -15.16 19.53
C GLY A 187 29.69 -16.28 19.33
N ARG A 188 28.60 -15.95 18.65
CA ARG A 188 27.55 -16.91 18.27
C ARG A 188 27.96 -17.66 17.02
N ASN A 189 27.53 -18.92 16.91
CA ASN A 189 27.62 -19.68 15.67
C ASN A 189 26.64 -19.10 14.64
N GLY A 190 27.08 -19.09 13.38
CA GLY A 190 26.23 -18.79 12.24
C GLY A 190 25.19 -19.90 12.01
N ARG A 191 24.10 -19.54 11.38
CA ARG A 191 23.01 -20.44 10.99
C ARG A 191 23.35 -21.15 9.69
N GLY A 192 22.83 -22.36 9.51
CA GLY A 192 22.86 -23.01 8.20
C GLY A 192 21.94 -22.30 7.20
N GLY A 193 22.33 -22.34 5.93
CA GLY A 193 21.50 -21.87 4.83
C GLY A 193 20.31 -22.79 4.59
N ARG A 194 19.30 -22.27 3.89
CA ARG A 194 18.12 -23.04 3.50
C ARG A 194 18.37 -23.84 2.22
N LEU A 195 17.62 -24.93 2.08
CA LEU A 195 17.52 -25.68 0.83
C LEU A 195 16.88 -24.82 -0.26
N GLY A 196 17.27 -25.06 -1.50
CA GLY A 196 16.59 -24.51 -2.67
C GLY A 196 15.20 -25.13 -2.86
N GLN A 197 14.27 -24.37 -3.43
CA GLN A 197 12.89 -24.82 -3.68
C GLN A 197 12.65 -25.12 -5.15
N LEU A 198 11.83 -26.15 -5.42
CA LEU A 198 11.40 -26.50 -6.77
C LEU A 198 10.11 -25.75 -7.15
N THR A 199 10.10 -25.17 -8.35
CA THR A 199 8.89 -24.80 -9.08
C THR A 199 8.79 -25.65 -10.34
N LEU A 200 7.71 -26.39 -10.48
CA LEU A 200 7.48 -27.33 -11.57
C LEU A 200 6.36 -26.84 -12.48
N ILE A 201 6.60 -26.82 -13.78
CA ILE A 201 5.68 -26.30 -14.79
C ILE A 201 5.54 -27.34 -15.91
N GLN A 202 4.35 -27.92 -16.05
CA GLN A 202 4.12 -29.01 -17.01
C GLN A 202 3.73 -28.51 -18.41
N ILE A 203 4.56 -27.64 -18.99
CA ILE A 203 4.40 -27.15 -20.36
C ILE A 203 5.77 -27.08 -21.05
N ASP A 204 5.79 -27.15 -22.37
CA ASP A 204 6.98 -27.14 -23.23
C ASP A 204 7.43 -25.75 -23.68
N ARG A 205 6.84 -24.69 -23.11
CA ARG A 205 7.10 -23.30 -23.47
C ARG A 205 7.22 -22.40 -22.24
N PRO A 206 7.91 -21.26 -22.34
CA PRO A 206 7.97 -20.31 -21.23
C PRO A 206 6.57 -19.93 -20.73
N LEU A 207 6.39 -19.95 -19.41
CA LEU A 207 5.13 -19.56 -18.80
C LEU A 207 4.97 -18.04 -18.91
N THR A 208 3.89 -17.62 -19.55
CA THR A 208 3.52 -16.20 -19.63
C THR A 208 3.00 -15.71 -18.29
N ALA A 209 3.24 -14.43 -18.00
CA ALA A 209 2.80 -13.79 -16.76
C ALA A 209 1.28 -13.83 -16.61
N ASP A 210 0.82 -13.75 -15.35
CA ASP A 210 -0.60 -13.61 -15.04
C ASP A 210 -1.11 -12.24 -15.46
N GLN A 211 -2.25 -12.23 -16.17
CA GLN A 211 -3.00 -11.03 -16.49
C GLN A 211 -4.47 -11.25 -16.11
N PRO A 212 -4.82 -11.25 -14.82
CA PRO A 212 -6.17 -11.58 -14.36
C PRO A 212 -7.14 -10.41 -14.49
N SER A 213 -6.66 -9.21 -14.80
CA SER A 213 -7.46 -8.01 -14.96
C SER A 213 -6.84 -7.07 -15.99
N ALA A 214 -7.66 -6.33 -16.73
CA ALA A 214 -7.20 -5.27 -17.61
C ALA A 214 -8.30 -4.23 -17.84
N THR A 215 -7.93 -2.97 -17.98
CA THR A 215 -8.83 -1.90 -18.41
C THR A 215 -8.52 -1.55 -19.86
N VAL A 216 -9.45 -1.80 -20.77
CA VAL A 216 -9.21 -1.87 -22.23
C VAL A 216 -10.22 -0.99 -22.96
N PRO A 217 -9.81 -0.19 -23.97
CA PRO A 217 -10.73 0.62 -24.75
C PRO A 217 -11.67 -0.24 -25.62
N LEU A 218 -12.89 0.24 -25.86
CA LEU A 218 -13.88 -0.49 -26.67
C LEU A 218 -13.38 -0.75 -28.09
N SER A 219 -12.61 0.16 -28.69
CA SER A 219 -12.00 -0.02 -30.02
C SER A 219 -11.20 -1.32 -30.09
N GLU A 220 -10.33 -1.53 -29.12
CA GLU A 220 -9.51 -2.73 -29.02
C GLU A 220 -10.36 -3.99 -28.81
N LEU A 221 -11.37 -3.91 -27.94
CA LEU A 221 -12.26 -5.03 -27.65
C LEU A 221 -13.11 -5.44 -28.86
N LYS A 222 -13.45 -4.49 -29.74
CA LYS A 222 -14.19 -4.73 -30.98
C LYS A 222 -13.31 -5.28 -32.10
N GLU A 223 -12.09 -4.74 -32.23
CA GLU A 223 -11.21 -5.07 -33.36
C GLU A 223 -10.50 -6.42 -33.18
N ARG A 224 -9.95 -6.67 -31.99
CA ARG A 224 -9.13 -7.87 -31.72
C ARG A 224 -9.56 -8.66 -30.49
N GLY A 225 -10.43 -8.09 -29.65
CA GLY A 225 -10.76 -8.66 -28.35
C GLY A 225 -9.62 -8.53 -27.34
N TYR A 226 -9.73 -9.22 -26.21
CA TYR A 226 -8.72 -9.21 -25.17
C TYR A 226 -8.65 -10.55 -24.44
N ILE A 227 -7.45 -11.00 -24.06
CA ILE A 227 -7.26 -12.26 -23.35
C ILE A 227 -6.79 -11.97 -21.94
N LEU A 228 -7.54 -12.48 -20.96
CA LEU A 228 -7.09 -12.55 -19.57
C LEU A 228 -6.53 -13.94 -19.28
N SER A 229 -5.54 -14.00 -18.41
CA SER A 229 -4.91 -15.26 -18.04
C SER A 229 -4.58 -15.33 -16.55
N LYS A 230 -4.66 -16.55 -16.00
CA LYS A 230 -4.38 -16.82 -14.59
C LYS A 230 -3.78 -18.22 -14.41
N ASN A 231 -2.59 -18.27 -13.82
CA ASN A 231 -1.86 -19.46 -13.45
C ASN A 231 -2.32 -19.92 -12.07
N SER A 232 -2.77 -21.17 -11.97
CA SER A 232 -3.19 -21.82 -10.74
C SER A 232 -2.08 -22.69 -10.20
N TRP A 233 -1.63 -22.39 -8.99
CA TRP A 233 -0.49 -23.04 -8.36
C TRP A 233 -0.90 -23.79 -7.11
N GLU A 234 -0.30 -24.95 -6.89
CA GLU A 234 -0.41 -25.72 -5.65
C GLU A 234 0.97 -25.91 -5.03
N THR A 235 1.02 -25.95 -3.70
CA THR A 235 2.19 -26.39 -2.96
C THR A 235 2.01 -27.86 -2.57
N ARG A 236 3.01 -28.69 -2.87
CA ARG A 236 3.02 -30.13 -2.58
C ARG A 236 4.30 -30.50 -1.84
N THR A 237 4.32 -31.67 -1.22
CA THR A 237 5.50 -32.29 -0.61
C THR A 237 5.97 -33.49 -1.44
N GLY A 238 7.15 -34.02 -1.17
CA GLY A 238 7.72 -35.15 -1.90
C GLY A 238 8.63 -34.75 -3.07
N ALA A 239 9.11 -33.51 -3.14
CA ALA A 239 9.98 -33.05 -4.23
C ALA A 239 11.22 -33.94 -4.41
N VAL A 240 11.83 -34.39 -3.30
CA VAL A 240 13.04 -35.23 -3.32
C VAL A 240 12.79 -36.54 -4.07
N SER A 241 11.57 -37.10 -3.96
CA SER A 241 11.19 -38.35 -4.62
C SER A 241 10.96 -38.23 -6.13
N LEU A 242 10.84 -37.00 -6.65
CA LEU A 242 10.72 -36.75 -8.09
C LEU A 242 12.07 -36.85 -8.81
N PHE A 243 13.16 -36.62 -8.08
CA PHE A 243 14.52 -36.55 -8.62
C PHE A 243 15.26 -37.88 -8.54
N ALA A 244 16.45 -37.94 -9.17
CA ALA A 244 17.37 -39.06 -9.01
C ALA A 244 17.80 -39.23 -7.54
N PRO A 245 18.05 -40.47 -7.07
CA PRO A 245 18.51 -40.75 -5.70
C PRO A 245 19.74 -39.92 -5.30
N GLY A 246 19.74 -39.42 -4.06
CA GLY A 246 20.83 -38.59 -3.52
C GLY A 246 20.69 -37.10 -3.79
N SER A 247 19.59 -36.67 -4.44
CA SER A 247 19.28 -35.24 -4.61
C SER A 247 18.94 -34.57 -3.27
N LEU A 248 19.42 -33.33 -3.10
CA LEU A 248 19.20 -32.47 -1.95
C LEU A 248 18.46 -31.23 -2.39
N ILE A 249 17.18 -31.13 -2.04
CA ILE A 249 16.32 -29.99 -2.35
C ILE A 249 15.23 -29.91 -1.27
N ASP A 250 14.58 -28.77 -1.11
CA ASP A 250 13.43 -28.65 -0.22
C ASP A 250 12.34 -29.62 -0.67
N ASP A 251 11.80 -30.41 0.26
CA ASP A 251 10.79 -31.40 -0.06
C ASP A 251 9.44 -30.76 -0.42
N GLN A 252 9.20 -29.51 0.03
CA GLN A 252 8.08 -28.70 -0.42
C GLN A 252 8.40 -28.05 -1.78
N TYR A 253 7.49 -28.21 -2.73
CA TYR A 253 7.61 -27.63 -4.06
C TYR A 253 6.29 -27.05 -4.53
N ARG A 254 6.39 -26.11 -5.47
CA ARG A 254 5.24 -25.49 -6.12
C ARG A 254 5.06 -26.08 -7.51
N ILE A 255 3.83 -26.41 -7.88
CA ILE A 255 3.50 -26.95 -9.20
C ILE A 255 2.40 -26.13 -9.88
N LEU A 256 2.56 -25.86 -11.17
CA LEU A 256 1.49 -25.28 -12.00
C LEU A 256 0.48 -26.39 -12.31
N VAL A 257 -0.75 -26.22 -11.83
CA VAL A 257 -1.82 -27.23 -11.99
C VAL A 257 -2.72 -26.90 -13.15
N ASP A 258 -2.97 -25.62 -13.39
CA ASP A 258 -3.82 -25.16 -14.48
C ASP A 258 -3.41 -23.75 -14.90
N ARG A 259 -3.56 -23.44 -16.19
CA ARG A 259 -3.49 -22.08 -16.70
C ARG A 259 -4.80 -21.78 -17.41
N SER A 260 -5.58 -20.90 -16.82
CA SER A 260 -6.87 -20.50 -17.38
C SER A 260 -6.67 -19.29 -18.28
N GLU A 261 -7.15 -19.40 -19.52
CA GLU A 261 -7.18 -18.30 -20.48
C GLU A 261 -8.63 -18.10 -20.93
N ARG A 262 -9.07 -16.84 -20.90
CA ARG A 262 -10.40 -16.43 -21.35
C ARG A 262 -10.28 -15.23 -22.26
N SER A 263 -10.93 -15.31 -23.40
CA SER A 263 -11.02 -14.22 -24.36
C SER A 263 -12.32 -13.44 -24.15
N PHE A 264 -12.24 -12.13 -24.31
CA PHE A 264 -13.37 -11.22 -24.38
C PHE A 264 -13.46 -10.63 -25.77
N ILE A 265 -14.65 -10.56 -26.34
CA ILE A 265 -14.89 -9.87 -27.61
C ILE A 265 -16.12 -8.98 -27.45
N LEU A 266 -16.00 -7.74 -27.92
CA LEU A 266 -17.12 -6.81 -28.03
C LEU A 266 -17.78 -6.93 -29.40
N ILE A 267 -19.07 -7.23 -29.44
CA ILE A 267 -19.88 -7.24 -30.66
C ILE A 267 -20.78 -6.00 -30.63
N TRP A 268 -20.51 -5.04 -31.50
CA TRP A 268 -21.33 -3.83 -31.62
C TRP A 268 -22.45 -4.04 -32.63
N ASN A 269 -23.67 -4.28 -32.13
CA ASN A 269 -24.89 -4.44 -32.94
C ASN A 269 -25.86 -3.26 -32.73
N ALA A 270 -25.33 -2.13 -32.28
CA ALA A 270 -26.12 -0.98 -31.92
C ALA A 270 -26.21 0.02 -33.07
N PRO A 271 -27.35 0.70 -33.26
CA PRO A 271 -27.52 1.67 -34.34
C PRO A 271 -26.70 2.95 -34.13
N GLN A 272 -26.20 3.21 -32.91
CA GLN A 272 -25.37 4.37 -32.62
C GLN A 272 -23.95 4.20 -33.18
N GLU A 273 -23.39 5.29 -33.71
CA GLU A 273 -22.03 5.35 -34.26
C GLU A 273 -20.96 4.91 -33.25
N PHE A 274 -20.27 3.80 -33.54
CA PHE A 274 -19.30 3.20 -32.63
C PHE A 274 -18.16 4.16 -32.24
N ASN A 275 -17.70 5.00 -33.17
CA ASN A 275 -16.56 5.90 -32.97
C ASN A 275 -16.78 6.88 -31.80
N ARG A 276 -18.03 7.20 -31.47
CA ARG A 276 -18.40 8.03 -30.31
C ARG A 276 -18.04 7.35 -28.98
N PHE A 277 -18.02 6.02 -28.95
CA PHE A 277 -17.79 5.20 -27.75
C PHE A 277 -16.44 4.48 -27.75
N ALA A 278 -15.72 4.47 -28.87
CA ALA A 278 -14.48 3.71 -29.09
C ALA A 278 -13.43 3.88 -27.97
N ASN A 279 -13.29 5.08 -27.42
CA ASN A 279 -12.30 5.40 -26.38
C ASN A 279 -12.75 5.08 -24.95
N GLN A 280 -14.02 4.70 -24.75
CA GLN A 280 -14.52 4.27 -23.46
C GLN A 280 -13.84 2.98 -23.04
N ARG A 281 -13.58 2.82 -21.75
CA ARG A 281 -12.77 1.71 -21.25
C ARG A 281 -13.60 0.77 -20.40
N PHE A 282 -13.60 -0.50 -20.74
CA PHE A 282 -14.15 -1.55 -19.88
C PHE A 282 -13.05 -2.12 -19.02
N THR A 283 -13.39 -2.45 -17.78
CA THR A 283 -12.51 -3.23 -16.92
C THR A 283 -12.94 -4.69 -16.96
N LEU A 284 -12.06 -5.53 -17.48
CA LEU A 284 -12.22 -6.98 -17.54
C LEU A 284 -11.51 -7.62 -16.36
N THR A 285 -12.12 -8.61 -15.73
CA THR A 285 -11.51 -9.38 -14.63
C THR A 285 -11.83 -10.87 -14.74
N LEU A 286 -10.89 -11.73 -14.34
CA LEU A 286 -11.14 -13.13 -14.03
C LEU A 286 -11.46 -13.27 -12.55
N ASP A 287 -12.65 -13.74 -12.22
CA ASP A 287 -13.05 -13.94 -10.84
C ASP A 287 -12.41 -15.19 -10.22
N ALA A 288 -12.80 -15.50 -8.97
CA ALA A 288 -12.29 -16.67 -8.25
C ALA A 288 -12.64 -17.99 -8.96
N GLN A 289 -13.75 -18.02 -9.70
CA GLN A 289 -14.22 -19.16 -10.48
C GLN A 289 -13.60 -19.21 -11.89
N LYS A 290 -12.65 -18.31 -12.20
CA LYS A 290 -12.00 -18.18 -13.52
C LYS A 290 -12.99 -17.78 -14.63
N GLU A 291 -14.07 -17.12 -14.23
CA GLU A 291 -15.07 -16.59 -15.14
C GLU A 291 -14.80 -15.11 -15.41
N MET A 292 -15.10 -14.69 -16.64
CA MET A 292 -14.90 -13.32 -17.07
C MET A 292 -16.02 -12.42 -16.55
N ARG A 293 -15.63 -11.31 -15.91
CA ARG A 293 -16.52 -10.24 -15.50
C ARG A 293 -16.12 -8.95 -16.18
N VAL A 294 -17.13 -8.18 -16.54
CA VAL A 294 -16.98 -6.88 -17.21
C VAL A 294 -17.57 -5.82 -16.31
N THR A 295 -16.79 -4.78 -16.05
CA THR A 295 -17.26 -3.56 -15.43
C THR A 295 -17.33 -2.47 -16.48
N VAL A 296 -18.56 -2.01 -16.74
CA VAL A 296 -18.87 -0.90 -17.65
C VAL A 296 -18.67 0.42 -16.90
N PRO A 297 -18.07 1.44 -17.52
CA PRO A 297 -17.89 2.75 -16.90
C PRO A 297 -19.25 3.44 -16.66
N SER A 298 -19.41 4.13 -15.53
CA SER A 298 -20.69 4.67 -15.06
C SER A 298 -21.33 5.69 -16.01
N GLU A 299 -20.51 6.44 -16.73
CA GLU A 299 -20.92 7.46 -17.69
C GLU A 299 -21.53 6.89 -18.97
N LEU A 300 -21.46 5.57 -19.15
CA LEU A 300 -21.94 4.87 -20.32
C LEU A 300 -23.08 3.92 -19.93
N TRP A 301 -24.26 4.17 -20.48
CA TRP A 301 -25.41 3.30 -20.29
C TRP A 301 -25.54 2.39 -21.51
N ILE A 302 -25.65 1.10 -21.25
CA ILE A 302 -25.62 0.07 -22.29
C ILE A 302 -26.80 -0.87 -22.12
N GLU A 303 -27.52 -1.09 -23.21
CA GLU A 303 -28.37 -2.25 -23.37
C GLU A 303 -27.58 -3.33 -24.10
N GLY A 304 -27.36 -4.47 -23.46
CA GLY A 304 -26.57 -5.54 -24.04
C GLY A 304 -26.75 -6.86 -23.31
N THR A 305 -26.18 -7.90 -23.89
CA THR A 305 -26.18 -9.24 -23.29
C THR A 305 -24.80 -9.86 -23.36
N THR A 306 -24.50 -10.75 -22.41
CA THR A 306 -23.26 -11.51 -22.39
C THR A 306 -23.57 -12.95 -22.78
N GLN A 307 -22.87 -13.47 -23.78
CA GLN A 307 -22.90 -14.87 -24.17
C GLN A 307 -21.54 -15.51 -23.86
N LYS A 308 -21.55 -16.74 -23.35
CA LYS A 308 -20.34 -17.51 -23.08
C LYS A 308 -20.31 -18.70 -24.03
N ARG A 309 -19.21 -18.85 -24.76
CA ARG A 309 -18.96 -19.98 -25.66
C ARG A 309 -17.54 -20.47 -25.44
N ASN A 310 -17.39 -21.64 -24.83
CA ASN A 310 -16.09 -22.22 -24.49
C ASN A 310 -15.24 -21.23 -23.66
N ASN A 311 -14.05 -20.86 -24.16
CA ASN A 311 -13.14 -19.92 -23.50
C ASN A 311 -13.38 -18.46 -23.93
N VAL A 312 -14.43 -18.17 -24.70
CA VAL A 312 -14.73 -16.83 -25.22
C VAL A 312 -16.00 -16.29 -24.57
N THR A 313 -15.92 -15.04 -24.12
CA THR A 313 -17.05 -14.24 -23.65
C THR A 313 -17.34 -13.18 -24.70
N GLU A 314 -18.55 -13.22 -25.26
CA GLU A 314 -19.05 -12.26 -26.22
C GLU A 314 -19.98 -11.29 -25.50
N PHE A 315 -19.68 -10.00 -25.58
CA PHE A 315 -20.58 -8.96 -25.09
C PHE A 315 -21.23 -8.25 -26.27
N VAL A 316 -22.51 -8.49 -26.48
CA VAL A 316 -23.29 -7.93 -27.59
C VAL A 316 -24.00 -6.68 -27.11
N VAL A 317 -23.69 -5.55 -27.72
CA VAL A 317 -24.31 -4.26 -27.43
C VAL A 317 -25.41 -3.99 -28.44
N TYR A 318 -26.64 -3.75 -27.96
CA TYR A 318 -27.82 -3.45 -28.77
C TYR A 318 -28.12 -1.95 -28.83
N ASN A 319 -27.89 -1.22 -27.73
CA ASN A 319 -28.01 0.22 -27.68
C ASN A 319 -27.02 0.79 -26.68
N ALA A 320 -26.54 2.00 -26.92
CA ALA A 320 -25.67 2.72 -25.99
C ALA A 320 -25.91 4.23 -26.02
N VAL A 321 -25.90 4.85 -24.85
CA VAL A 321 -25.98 6.31 -24.68
C VAL A 321 -25.02 6.76 -23.59
N PHE A 322 -24.44 7.95 -23.71
CA PHE A 322 -23.75 8.52 -22.57
C PHE A 322 -24.75 9.13 -21.59
N GLU A 323 -24.47 8.99 -20.30
CA GLU A 323 -25.25 9.60 -19.23
C GLU A 323 -25.39 11.12 -19.42
N ARG A 324 -24.35 11.80 -19.92
CA ARG A 324 -24.37 13.26 -20.19
C ARG A 324 -25.33 13.66 -21.31
N ASP A 325 -25.68 12.73 -22.20
CA ASP A 325 -26.59 12.95 -23.32
C ASP A 325 -28.04 12.71 -22.90
N VAL A 326 -28.24 11.90 -21.86
CA VAL A 326 -29.55 11.64 -21.28
C VAL A 326 -30.16 12.92 -20.74
N THR A 327 -29.39 13.84 -20.15
CA THR A 327 -29.94 15.05 -19.51
C THR A 327 -29.81 16.31 -20.37
N GLN A 328 -30.07 16.23 -21.68
CA GLN A 328 -29.99 17.37 -22.60
C GLN A 328 -31.34 17.84 -23.14
N LEU A 329 -32.40 17.77 -22.32
CA LEU A 329 -33.67 18.43 -22.64
C LEU A 329 -33.55 19.94 -22.45
N GLU A 330 -33.94 20.71 -23.47
CA GLU A 330 -33.99 22.17 -23.41
C GLU A 330 -35.43 22.64 -23.67
N ALA A 331 -35.92 23.60 -22.88
CA ALA A 331 -37.20 24.23 -23.17
C ALA A 331 -37.08 25.25 -24.31
N LYS A 332 -37.99 25.17 -25.27
CA LYS A 332 -38.14 26.13 -26.37
C LYS A 332 -39.13 27.25 -26.09
N GLY A 333 -39.81 27.16 -24.96
CA GLY A 333 -40.81 28.13 -24.52
C GLY A 333 -42.23 27.60 -24.65
N ILE A 334 -43.18 28.48 -24.35
CA ILE A 334 -44.61 28.20 -24.35
C ILE A 334 -45.30 28.88 -25.54
N THR A 335 -46.38 28.28 -26.03
CA THR A 335 -47.26 28.90 -27.03
C THR A 335 -48.73 28.58 -26.74
N GLY A 336 -49.64 29.37 -27.31
CA GLY A 336 -51.08 29.22 -27.06
C GLY A 336 -51.53 29.89 -25.76
N ASN A 337 -52.81 29.74 -25.44
CA ASN A 337 -53.45 30.23 -24.22
C ASN A 337 -54.65 29.35 -23.85
N GLY A 338 -55.20 29.54 -22.65
CA GLY A 338 -56.32 28.73 -22.19
C GLY A 338 -55.98 27.25 -22.19
N THR A 339 -56.90 26.43 -22.69
CA THR A 339 -56.73 24.98 -22.83
C THR A 339 -55.72 24.56 -23.90
N ASP A 340 -55.33 25.48 -24.79
CA ASP A 340 -54.38 25.23 -25.89
C ASP A 340 -52.93 25.61 -25.54
N LEU A 341 -52.68 26.00 -24.29
CA LEU A 341 -51.34 26.33 -23.79
C LEU A 341 -50.44 25.09 -23.84
N ARG A 342 -49.32 25.22 -24.56
CA ARG A 342 -48.37 24.14 -24.83
C ARG A 342 -46.95 24.55 -24.49
N LEU A 343 -46.18 23.64 -23.89
CA LEU A 343 -44.75 23.77 -23.65
C LEU A 343 -43.98 22.84 -24.60
N PHE A 344 -42.95 23.38 -25.23
CA PHE A 344 -42.12 22.67 -26.20
C PHE A 344 -40.74 22.40 -25.59
N LEU A 345 -40.29 21.15 -25.66
CA LEU A 345 -38.94 20.74 -25.27
C LEU A 345 -38.23 20.09 -26.46
N GLU A 346 -36.91 20.23 -26.52
CA GLU A 346 -36.05 19.58 -27.51
C GLU A 346 -34.93 18.82 -26.79
N ASP A 347 -34.69 17.57 -27.16
CA ASP A 347 -33.51 16.81 -26.74
C ASP A 347 -32.32 17.13 -27.65
N LYS A 348 -31.39 17.95 -27.14
CA LYS A 348 -30.21 18.38 -27.89
C LYS A 348 -29.26 17.25 -28.24
N ALA A 349 -29.26 16.17 -27.46
CA ALA A 349 -28.44 15.01 -27.76
C ALA A 349 -29.07 14.08 -28.81
N SER A 350 -30.32 14.32 -29.21
CA SER A 350 -31.05 13.51 -30.17
C SER A 350 -31.15 12.02 -29.80
N GLN A 351 -31.38 11.73 -28.51
CA GLN A 351 -31.43 10.35 -27.98
C GLN A 351 -32.84 9.95 -27.49
N SER A 352 -33.84 10.83 -27.57
CA SER A 352 -35.21 10.60 -27.07
C SER A 352 -35.90 9.37 -27.64
N ASN A 353 -35.54 8.90 -28.83
CA ASN A 353 -36.09 7.67 -29.41
C ASN A 353 -35.67 6.41 -28.64
N LEU A 354 -34.57 6.49 -27.88
CA LEU A 354 -34.03 5.37 -27.08
C LEU A 354 -34.39 5.53 -25.59
N ILE A 355 -34.68 6.75 -25.15
CA ILE A 355 -34.78 7.12 -23.75
C ILE A 355 -36.25 7.33 -23.36
N GLY A 356 -36.75 6.46 -22.48
CA GLY A 356 -38.05 6.65 -21.86
C GLY A 356 -38.05 7.89 -20.97
N THR A 357 -38.99 8.81 -21.18
CA THR A 357 -39.06 10.09 -20.47
C THR A 357 -40.41 10.26 -19.79
N LYS A 358 -40.38 10.62 -18.49
CA LYS A 358 -41.57 10.98 -17.70
C LYS A 358 -41.38 12.36 -17.10
N PHE A 359 -42.45 13.13 -16.97
CA PHE A 359 -42.39 14.49 -16.44
C PHE A 359 -43.23 14.62 -15.17
N LYS A 360 -42.67 15.30 -14.17
CA LYS A 360 -43.43 15.95 -13.11
C LYS A 360 -43.45 17.44 -13.37
N VAL A 361 -44.59 18.07 -13.14
CA VAL A 361 -44.83 19.49 -13.43
C VAL A 361 -45.21 20.19 -12.14
N ARG A 362 -44.56 21.32 -11.87
CA ARG A 362 -45.01 22.31 -10.90
C ARG A 362 -45.27 23.62 -11.63
N TYR A 363 -46.54 24.01 -11.69
CA TYR A 363 -47.01 25.19 -12.39
C TYR A 363 -47.37 26.28 -11.39
N ARG A 364 -46.73 27.44 -11.54
CA ARG A 364 -46.93 28.61 -10.69
C ARG A 364 -47.29 29.83 -11.53
N VAL A 365 -48.10 30.71 -10.98
CA VAL A 365 -48.50 31.96 -11.64
C VAL A 365 -48.11 33.18 -10.82
N THR A 366 -47.91 34.30 -11.51
CA THR A 366 -47.74 35.62 -10.91
C THR A 366 -48.41 36.69 -11.76
N ARG A 367 -48.52 37.90 -11.20
CA ARG A 367 -49.05 39.09 -11.87
C ARG A 367 -48.03 39.80 -12.78
N TRP A 368 -46.75 39.44 -12.70
CA TRP A 368 -45.65 40.05 -13.46
C TRP A 368 -45.45 39.41 -14.83
N GLN A 369 -44.95 40.16 -15.81
CA GLN A 369 -44.71 39.65 -17.17
C GLN A 369 -43.28 39.14 -17.36
N ALA A 370 -43.00 38.50 -18.50
CA ALA A 370 -41.75 37.78 -18.77
C ALA A 370 -40.51 38.67 -18.63
N ASP A 371 -40.58 39.91 -19.13
CA ASP A 371 -39.50 40.89 -19.04
C ASP A 371 -39.20 41.29 -17.57
N ASP A 372 -40.24 41.36 -16.73
CA ASP A 372 -40.11 41.61 -15.29
C ASP A 372 -39.55 40.40 -14.53
N LEU A 373 -39.79 39.18 -15.05
CA LEU A 373 -39.38 37.91 -14.44
C LEU A 373 -37.91 37.56 -14.71
N GLN A 374 -37.29 38.14 -15.74
CA GLN A 374 -35.88 37.94 -16.07
C GLN A 374 -34.95 38.90 -15.32
N THR A 375 -35.44 40.08 -14.92
CA THR A 375 -34.61 41.19 -14.39
C THR A 375 -34.59 41.30 -12.87
N SER A 376 -35.48 40.62 -12.14
CA SER A 376 -35.44 40.54 -10.68
C SER A 376 -36.02 39.23 -10.15
N PRO A 377 -35.42 38.63 -9.10
CA PRO A 377 -35.99 37.45 -8.44
C PRO A 377 -37.28 37.82 -7.72
N ARG A 378 -38.42 37.65 -8.39
CA ARG A 378 -39.76 37.79 -7.82
C ARG A 378 -40.14 36.52 -7.07
N THR A 379 -40.75 36.65 -5.90
CA THR A 379 -41.12 35.54 -5.01
C THR A 379 -42.63 35.36 -4.85
N ASP A 380 -43.46 36.20 -5.47
CA ASP A 380 -44.92 36.20 -5.33
C ASP A 380 -45.64 35.17 -6.21
N PHE A 381 -44.96 34.05 -6.51
CA PHE A 381 -45.52 32.95 -7.27
C PHE A 381 -46.49 32.13 -6.43
N VAL A 382 -47.67 31.84 -6.99
CA VAL A 382 -48.66 30.96 -6.37
C VAL A 382 -48.73 29.66 -7.15
N THR A 383 -48.48 28.52 -6.48
CA THR A 383 -48.63 27.19 -7.08
C THR A 383 -50.10 26.90 -7.39
N ARG A 384 -50.37 26.48 -8.62
CA ARG A 384 -51.71 26.09 -9.07
C ARG A 384 -51.81 24.61 -9.43
N TYR A 385 -50.69 23.97 -9.72
CA TYR A 385 -50.61 22.54 -9.94
C TYR A 385 -49.23 22.02 -9.56
N GLU A 386 -49.20 20.83 -8.97
CA GLU A 386 -47.98 20.06 -8.70
C GLU A 386 -48.32 18.57 -8.78
N GLY A 387 -47.67 17.84 -9.68
CA GLY A 387 -47.97 16.42 -9.89
C GLY A 387 -47.29 15.80 -11.12
N ASP A 388 -47.56 14.52 -11.35
CA ASP A 388 -47.11 13.80 -12.54
C ASP A 388 -47.86 14.30 -13.79
N MET A 389 -47.15 14.54 -14.89
CA MET A 389 -47.76 14.86 -16.18
C MET A 389 -48.46 13.62 -16.73
N PRO A 390 -49.78 13.65 -16.96
CA PRO A 390 -50.50 12.53 -17.56
C PRO A 390 -49.92 12.17 -18.93
N ALA A 391 -49.72 10.88 -19.21
CA ALA A 391 -49.06 10.42 -20.44
C ALA A 391 -49.79 10.85 -21.72
N ASN A 392 -51.11 10.97 -21.68
CA ASN A 392 -51.94 11.44 -22.80
C ASN A 392 -51.74 12.93 -23.12
N LEU A 393 -51.13 13.72 -22.22
CA LEU A 393 -50.82 15.13 -22.43
C LEU A 393 -49.39 15.37 -22.89
N VAL A 394 -48.63 14.29 -23.14
CA VAL A 394 -47.25 14.34 -23.64
C VAL A 394 -47.24 13.73 -25.03
N ARG A 395 -46.92 14.54 -26.04
CA ARG A 395 -46.64 14.06 -27.39
C ARG A 395 -45.14 14.11 -27.65
N GLN A 396 -44.59 13.04 -28.20
CA GLN A 396 -43.21 12.98 -28.65
C GLN A 396 -43.17 12.83 -30.16
N ASP A 397 -42.39 13.68 -30.83
CA ASP A 397 -42.08 13.57 -32.25
C ASP A 397 -40.55 13.61 -32.42
N GLY A 398 -39.96 12.44 -32.61
CA GLY A 398 -38.51 12.25 -32.57
C GLY A 398 -37.89 12.77 -31.28
N ASN A 399 -37.16 13.89 -31.39
CA ASN A 399 -36.44 14.53 -30.29
C ASN A 399 -37.21 15.69 -29.65
N GLN A 400 -38.42 15.98 -30.10
CA GLN A 400 -39.24 17.05 -29.57
C GLN A 400 -40.34 16.49 -28.68
N PHE A 401 -40.60 17.18 -27.57
CA PHE A 401 -41.74 16.91 -26.71
C PHE A 401 -42.68 18.11 -26.70
N ILE A 402 -43.97 17.84 -26.83
CA ILE A 402 -45.03 18.83 -26.71
C ILE A 402 -45.89 18.43 -25.51
N LEU A 403 -45.91 19.31 -24.51
CA LEU A 403 -46.62 19.12 -23.25
C LEU A 403 -47.87 20.01 -23.28
N ASP A 404 -49.06 19.42 -23.25
CA ASP A 404 -50.34 20.13 -23.27
C ASP A 404 -50.69 20.67 -21.87
N ILE A 405 -49.94 21.70 -21.42
CA ILE A 405 -50.06 22.30 -20.07
C ILE A 405 -51.46 22.83 -19.78
N GLY A 406 -52.13 23.43 -20.78
CA GLY A 406 -53.47 24.00 -20.63
C GLY A 406 -54.57 22.98 -20.31
N GLN A 407 -54.30 21.68 -20.49
CA GLN A 407 -55.24 20.60 -20.18
C GLN A 407 -55.04 19.98 -18.79
N LEU A 408 -54.05 20.47 -18.02
CA LEU A 408 -53.93 20.14 -16.60
C LEU A 408 -55.13 20.71 -15.81
N PRO A 409 -55.47 20.12 -14.64
CA PRO A 409 -56.57 20.60 -13.80
C PRO A 409 -56.20 21.94 -13.13
N LEU A 410 -56.19 23.00 -13.92
CA LEU A 410 -55.79 24.35 -13.56
C LEU A 410 -57.01 25.28 -13.54
N PRO A 411 -57.06 26.27 -12.63
CA PRO A 411 -58.09 27.30 -12.67
C PRO A 411 -57.97 28.15 -13.94
N VAL A 412 -59.11 28.50 -14.56
CA VAL A 412 -59.16 29.20 -15.86
C VAL A 412 -58.44 30.55 -15.81
N GLU A 413 -58.49 31.26 -14.69
CA GLU A 413 -57.77 32.52 -14.47
C GLU A 413 -56.24 32.38 -14.55
N SER A 414 -55.72 31.17 -14.32
CA SER A 414 -54.28 30.87 -14.37
C SER A 414 -53.75 30.60 -15.78
N LEU A 415 -54.65 30.54 -16.78
CA LEU A 415 -54.35 30.26 -18.20
C LEU A 415 -54.63 31.45 -19.12
N ARG A 416 -54.98 32.61 -18.55
CA ARG A 416 -55.34 33.82 -19.33
C ARG A 416 -54.11 34.43 -19.99
N SER A 417 -54.32 35.04 -21.15
CA SER A 417 -53.33 35.89 -21.79
C SER A 417 -52.88 37.01 -20.84
N GLY A 418 -51.58 37.29 -20.80
CA GLY A 418 -50.97 38.29 -19.91
C GLY A 418 -50.58 37.76 -18.53
N THR A 419 -50.94 36.51 -18.19
CA THR A 419 -50.51 35.88 -16.92
C THR A 419 -49.04 35.46 -17.02
N GLY A 420 -48.23 35.89 -16.04
CA GLY A 420 -46.87 35.41 -15.84
C GLY A 420 -46.87 34.02 -15.24
N VAL A 421 -46.05 33.14 -15.80
CA VAL A 421 -45.98 31.74 -15.39
C VAL A 421 -44.56 31.32 -15.10
N GLU A 422 -44.44 30.39 -14.16
CA GLU A 422 -43.24 29.59 -14.00
C GLU A 422 -43.62 28.11 -14.02
N ILE A 423 -42.99 27.39 -14.94
CA ILE A 423 -43.19 25.96 -15.13
C ILE A 423 -41.88 25.28 -14.76
N GLU A 424 -41.90 24.57 -13.64
CA GLU A 424 -40.81 23.69 -13.25
C GLU A 424 -41.14 22.27 -13.69
N LEU A 425 -40.26 21.70 -14.49
CA LEU A 425 -40.30 20.31 -14.91
C LEU A 425 -39.21 19.53 -14.21
N LEU A 426 -39.56 18.35 -13.69
CA LEU A 426 -38.61 17.31 -13.34
C LEU A 426 -38.81 16.15 -14.32
N ALA A 427 -37.89 16.02 -15.26
CA ALA A 427 -37.89 14.96 -16.26
C ALA A 427 -37.08 13.77 -15.73
N THR A 428 -37.73 12.63 -15.49
CA THR A 428 -37.07 11.36 -15.21
C THR A 428 -36.83 10.63 -16.53
N ARG A 429 -35.56 10.47 -16.90
CA ARG A 429 -35.13 9.86 -18.16
C ARG A 429 -34.44 8.52 -17.88
N SER A 430 -34.91 7.48 -18.55
CA SER A 430 -34.54 6.08 -18.26
C SER A 430 -34.19 5.31 -19.52
N PHE A 431 -33.21 4.41 -19.42
CA PHE A 431 -32.74 3.58 -20.52
C PHE A 431 -32.04 2.34 -19.94
N ALA A 432 -32.38 1.14 -20.43
CA ALA A 432 -31.74 -0.13 -20.06
C ALA A 432 -31.58 -0.38 -18.54
N GLY A 433 -32.55 0.04 -17.72
CA GLY A 433 -32.51 -0.08 -16.26
C GLY A 433 -31.80 1.06 -15.53
N TYR A 434 -31.10 1.94 -16.26
CA TYR A 434 -30.56 3.19 -15.73
C TYR A 434 -31.63 4.29 -15.72
N SER A 435 -31.48 5.27 -14.81
CA SER A 435 -32.37 6.42 -14.69
C SER A 435 -31.64 7.64 -14.17
N LYS A 436 -32.01 8.82 -14.67
CA LYS A 436 -31.47 10.11 -14.23
C LYS A 436 -32.52 11.19 -14.35
N GLU A 437 -32.50 12.13 -13.42
CA GLU A 437 -33.44 13.25 -13.40
C GLU A 437 -32.79 14.52 -13.94
N GLN A 438 -33.58 15.30 -14.68
CA GLN A 438 -33.22 16.63 -15.15
C GLN A 438 -34.29 17.63 -14.74
N LYS A 439 -33.89 18.70 -14.06
CA LYS A 439 -34.75 19.80 -13.68
C LYS A 439 -34.67 20.92 -14.72
N ILE A 440 -35.81 21.41 -15.20
CA ILE A 440 -35.92 22.52 -16.15
C ILE A 440 -36.89 23.54 -15.56
N VAL A 441 -36.53 24.82 -15.56
CA VAL A 441 -37.40 25.89 -15.09
C VAL A 441 -37.60 26.89 -16.22
N ILE A 442 -38.86 27.12 -16.57
CA ILE A 442 -39.27 28.06 -17.60
C ILE A 442 -40.03 29.19 -16.92
N ARG A 443 -39.69 30.44 -17.26
CA ARG A 443 -40.44 31.64 -16.87
C ARG A 443 -40.83 32.40 -18.12
N ASP A 444 -42.11 32.66 -18.28
CA ASP A 444 -42.63 33.32 -19.48
C ASP A 444 -44.00 33.97 -19.18
N THR A 445 -44.60 34.62 -20.17
CA THR A 445 -45.97 35.16 -20.13
C THR A 445 -46.82 34.50 -21.19
N ILE A 446 -48.02 34.09 -20.82
CA ILE A 446 -48.98 33.54 -21.76
C ILE A 446 -49.37 34.63 -22.76
N LYS A 447 -49.02 34.45 -24.03
CA LYS A 447 -49.34 35.41 -25.10
C LYS A 447 -50.75 35.16 -25.63
N GLY A 448 -51.47 36.24 -25.89
CA GLY A 448 -52.78 36.19 -26.55
C GLY A 448 -52.63 35.76 -28.00
N SER A 449 -53.66 35.09 -28.54
CA SER A 449 -53.71 34.75 -29.95
C SER A 449 -53.71 36.03 -30.77
N ASN A 450 -52.60 36.36 -31.44
CA ASN A 450 -52.59 37.38 -32.49
C ASN A 450 -53.35 36.81 -33.70
N ILE A 451 -54.68 36.95 -33.67
CA ILE A 451 -55.46 36.93 -34.90
C ILE A 451 -55.13 38.26 -35.60
N LEU A 452 -54.27 38.21 -36.61
CA LEU A 452 -54.16 39.28 -37.61
C LEU A 452 -55.56 39.51 -38.18
N ARG A 453 -56.23 40.58 -37.74
CA ARG A 453 -57.44 41.08 -38.39
C ARG A 453 -57.01 41.56 -39.78
N ARG A 454 -57.53 40.89 -40.81
CA ARG A 454 -57.52 41.38 -42.19
C ARG A 454 -58.37 42.64 -42.33
#